data_AF-A0A2W5DKI3-F1
#
_entry.id   AF-A0A2W5DKI3-F1
#
_cell.length_a   1.000
_cell.length_b   1.000
_cell.length_c   1.000
_cell.angle_alpha   90.00
_cell.angle_beta   90.00
_cell.angle_gamma   90.00
#
_symmetry.space_group_name_H-M   'P 1'
#
loop_
_entity.id
_entity.type
_entity.pdbx_description
1 polymer ?
#
loop_
_entity_poly.entity_id
_entity_poly.type
_entity_poly.pdbx_seq_one_letter_code
_entity_poly.pdbx_strand_id
1 'polypeptide(L)'
;MNASLHAELLALLTKCLCTRAVNLFAQESRQDGESLRDALERYEVDYAWHVLASDRMRDETLALLAAKLGRAPTAAQQACLDGVLKAAAAEQSADQLMSFDNDLPEQLAALLCARDAGRQALTADAIG
;
A
#
# COMPACT_ATOMS: atom_id res chain seq x y z
N MET A 1 19.46 -0.50 5.71
CA MET A 1 18.26 -0.46 4.83
C MET A 1 18.72 -0.51 3.39
N ASN A 2 18.17 -1.40 2.56
CA ASN A 2 18.58 -1.49 1.16
C ASN A 2 17.66 -0.57 0.35
N ALA A 3 18.20 0.56 -0.12
CA ALA A 3 17.41 1.66 -0.72
C ALA A 3 16.59 1.23 -1.95
N SER A 4 16.97 0.17 -2.66
CA SER A 4 16.26 -0.30 -3.86
C SER A 4 14.87 -0.89 -3.55
N LEU A 5 14.72 -1.73 -2.51
CA LEU A 5 13.42 -2.31 -2.17
C LEU A 5 12.41 -1.24 -1.71
N HIS A 6 12.89 -0.27 -0.92
CA HIS A 6 12.07 0.85 -0.50
C HIS A 6 11.59 1.67 -1.71
N ALA A 7 12.49 1.95 -2.67
CA ALA A 7 12.15 2.67 -3.89
C ALA A 7 11.20 1.87 -4.81
N GLU A 8 11.37 0.56 -4.92
CA GLU A 8 10.50 -0.31 -5.73
C GLU A 8 9.08 -0.39 -5.15
N LEU A 9 8.94 -0.55 -3.83
CA LEU A 9 7.63 -0.56 -3.17
C LEU A 9 6.96 0.81 -3.26
N LEU A 10 7.72 1.89 -3.08
CA LEU A 10 7.22 3.26 -3.24
C LEU A 10 6.75 3.51 -4.68
N ALA A 11 7.53 3.10 -5.68
CA ALA A 11 7.16 3.24 -7.08
C ALA A 11 5.94 2.40 -7.46
N LEU A 12 5.79 1.21 -6.88
CA LEU A 12 4.61 0.36 -7.06
C LEU A 12 3.37 1.04 -6.47
N LEU A 13 3.47 1.52 -5.23
CA LEU A 13 2.40 2.27 -4.57
C LEU A 13 1.95 3.42 -5.46
N THR A 14 2.87 4.32 -5.85
CA THR A 14 2.56 5.49 -6.69
C THR A 14 1.90 5.13 -8.02
N LYS A 15 2.23 3.99 -8.63
CA LYS A 15 1.59 3.52 -9.87
C LYS A 15 0.17 3.03 -9.67
N CYS A 16 -0.14 2.47 -8.50
CA CYS A 16 -1.47 1.96 -8.15
C CYS A 16 -2.40 3.03 -7.59
N LEU A 17 -1.90 4.25 -7.35
CA LEU A 17 -2.72 5.38 -6.88
C LEU A 17 -3.55 5.92 -8.04
N CYS A 18 -4.87 5.76 -7.98
CA CYS A 18 -5.78 6.57 -8.78
C CYS A 18 -6.15 7.82 -7.98
N THR A 19 -5.52 8.94 -8.31
CA THR A 19 -5.78 10.21 -7.61
C THR A 19 -6.92 10.97 -8.29
N ARG A 20 -7.85 11.46 -7.49
CA ARG A 20 -8.92 12.37 -7.92
C ARG A 20 -9.01 13.54 -6.95
N ALA A 21 -9.21 14.74 -7.45
CA ALA A 21 -9.36 15.91 -6.59
C ALA A 21 -10.63 15.79 -5.74
N VAL A 22 -10.48 15.95 -4.41
CA VAL A 22 -11.61 15.89 -3.45
C VAL A 22 -12.72 16.85 -3.87
N ASN A 23 -12.36 18.06 -4.31
CA ASN A 23 -13.30 19.09 -4.72
C ASN A 23 -14.13 18.72 -5.95
N LEU A 24 -13.55 17.97 -6.89
CA LEU A 24 -14.25 17.52 -8.09
C LEU A 24 -15.23 16.39 -7.74
N PHE A 25 -14.78 15.43 -6.93
CA PHE A 25 -15.64 14.34 -6.44
C PHE A 25 -16.80 14.88 -5.59
N ALA A 26 -16.54 15.82 -4.68
CA ALA A 26 -17.57 16.47 -3.88
C ALA A 26 -18.58 17.26 -4.73
N GLN A 27 -18.15 17.85 -5.85
CA GLN A 27 -19.06 18.51 -6.79
C GLN A 27 -19.94 17.50 -7.52
N GLU A 28 -19.40 16.36 -7.94
CA GLU A 28 -20.14 15.30 -8.61
C GLU A 28 -21.15 14.62 -7.67
N SER A 29 -20.76 14.25 -6.45
CA SER A 29 -21.69 13.66 -5.48
C SER A 29 -22.89 14.58 -5.21
N ARG A 30 -22.66 15.90 -5.14
CA ARG A 30 -23.75 16.88 -4.98
C ARG A 30 -24.69 16.92 -6.18
N GLN A 31 -24.20 16.71 -7.39
CA GLN A 31 -25.04 16.62 -8.60
C GLN A 31 -25.92 15.38 -8.58
N ASP A 32 -25.44 14.29 -7.97
CA ASP A 32 -26.18 13.05 -7.78
C ASP A 32 -27.11 13.06 -6.56
N GLY A 33 -27.18 14.20 -5.83
CA GLY A 33 -28.01 14.35 -4.63
C GLY A 33 -27.47 13.61 -3.40
N GLU A 34 -26.23 13.14 -3.46
CA GLU A 34 -25.54 12.39 -2.40
C GLU A 34 -24.60 13.32 -1.62
N SER A 35 -24.48 13.11 -0.30
CA SER A 35 -23.46 13.84 0.46
C SER A 35 -22.07 13.28 0.13
N LEU A 36 -21.02 14.11 0.21
CA LEU A 36 -19.66 13.63 0.03
C LEU A 36 -19.36 12.42 0.93
N ARG A 37 -19.87 12.42 2.16
CA ARG A 37 -19.69 11.32 3.10
C ARG A 37 -20.32 10.02 2.59
N ASP A 38 -21.56 10.07 2.12
CA ASP A 38 -22.26 8.87 1.63
C ASP A 38 -21.56 8.32 0.38
N ALA A 39 -21.07 9.20 -0.50
CA ALA A 39 -20.29 8.81 -1.66
C ALA A 39 -18.94 8.17 -1.28
N LEU A 40 -18.26 8.69 -0.26
CA LEU A 40 -17.02 8.09 0.24
C LEU A 40 -17.29 6.71 0.87
N GLU A 41 -18.34 6.57 1.68
CA GLU A 41 -18.74 5.30 2.29
C GLU A 41 -19.17 4.25 1.22
N ARG A 42 -19.82 4.69 0.14
CA ARG A 42 -20.29 3.81 -0.95
C ARG A 42 -19.19 3.33 -1.88
N TYR A 43 -18.20 4.17 -2.18
CA TYR A 43 -17.12 3.83 -3.09
C TYR A 43 -15.86 3.31 -2.38
N GLU A 44 -15.90 3.13 -1.05
CA GLU A 44 -14.71 2.88 -0.22
C GLU A 44 -13.57 3.87 -0.57
N VAL A 45 -13.95 5.11 -0.89
CA VAL A 45 -12.99 6.14 -1.27
C VAL A 45 -12.42 6.71 -0.01
N ASP A 46 -11.22 6.28 0.29
CA ASP A 46 -10.45 6.77 1.41
C ASP A 46 -9.59 7.97 0.99
N TYR A 47 -9.22 8.78 1.98
CA TYR A 47 -8.20 9.79 1.75
C TYR A 47 -6.85 9.09 1.52
N ALA A 48 -6.08 9.58 0.54
CA ALA A 48 -4.74 9.10 0.21
C ALA A 48 -3.87 8.75 1.42
N TRP A 49 -3.82 9.69 2.37
CA TRP A 49 -3.05 9.55 3.59
C TRP A 49 -3.62 8.50 4.54
N HIS A 50 -4.95 8.42 4.65
CA HIS A 50 -5.64 7.51 5.55
C HIS A 50 -5.44 6.07 5.10
N VAL A 51 -5.41 5.77 3.79
CA VAL A 51 -5.15 4.41 3.30
C VAL A 51 -3.70 4.01 3.44
N LEU A 52 -2.79 4.87 2.98
CA LEU A 52 -1.37 4.54 2.99
C LEU A 52 -0.90 4.36 4.43
N ALA A 53 -1.36 5.19 5.37
CA ALA A 53 -1.07 5.01 6.79
C ALA A 53 -2.09 4.13 7.54
N SER A 54 -3.04 3.49 6.85
CA SER A 54 -4.10 2.71 7.51
C SER A 54 -3.54 1.43 8.09
N ASP A 55 -3.92 1.16 9.34
CA ASP A 55 -3.61 -0.11 9.99
C ASP A 55 -4.20 -1.28 9.18
N ARG A 56 -5.37 -1.10 8.54
CA ARG A 56 -6.00 -2.14 7.70
C ARG A 56 -5.14 -2.53 6.50
N MET A 57 -4.64 -1.56 5.72
CA MET A 57 -3.78 -1.82 4.55
C MET A 57 -2.49 -2.54 4.96
N ARG A 58 -1.88 -2.08 6.06
CA ARG A 58 -0.70 -2.72 6.64
C ARG A 58 -1.00 -4.15 7.05
N ASP A 59 -2.06 -4.36 7.81
CA ASP A 59 -2.38 -5.65 8.42
C ASP A 59 -2.82 -6.69 7.36
N GLU A 60 -3.59 -6.28 6.35
CA GLU A 60 -3.94 -7.12 5.19
C GLU A 60 -2.68 -7.55 4.41
N THR A 61 -1.79 -6.61 4.11
CA THR A 61 -0.52 -6.90 3.42
C THR A 61 0.35 -7.88 4.23
N LEU A 62 0.43 -7.69 5.56
CA LEU A 62 1.18 -8.57 6.45
C LEU A 62 0.56 -9.97 6.54
N ALA A 63 -0.77 -10.07 6.57
CA ALA A 63 -1.48 -11.35 6.57
C ALA A 63 -1.21 -12.14 5.27
N LEU A 64 -1.28 -11.47 4.12
CA LEU A 64 -0.96 -12.08 2.82
C LEU A 64 0.51 -12.48 2.72
N LEU A 65 1.42 -11.65 3.22
CA LEU A 65 2.83 -12.00 3.29
C LEU A 65 3.08 -13.22 4.18
N ALA A 66 2.39 -13.30 5.32
CA ALA A 66 2.49 -14.44 6.23
C ALA A 66 2.05 -15.74 5.55
N ALA A 67 0.93 -15.68 4.82
CA ALA A 67 0.40 -16.80 4.05
C ALA A 67 1.37 -17.26 2.96
N LYS A 68 1.97 -16.32 2.21
CA LYS A 68 2.95 -16.62 1.14
C LYS A 68 4.25 -17.22 1.68
N LEU A 69 4.72 -16.75 2.84
CA LEU A 69 5.96 -17.24 3.45
C LEU A 69 5.77 -18.52 4.26
N GLY A 70 4.53 -18.89 4.61
CA GLY A 70 4.24 -19.98 5.54
C GLY A 70 4.71 -19.70 6.99
N ARG A 71 5.04 -18.45 7.31
CA ARG A 71 5.53 -18.00 8.62
C ARG A 71 5.16 -16.54 8.87
N ALA A 72 5.15 -16.13 10.14
CA ALA A 72 4.93 -14.73 10.49
C ALA A 72 6.00 -13.81 9.85
N PRO A 73 5.61 -12.61 9.35
CA PRO A 73 6.54 -11.61 8.87
C PRO A 73 7.47 -11.15 9.99
N THR A 74 8.75 -11.01 9.69
CA THR A 74 9.74 -10.53 10.65
C THR A 74 9.52 -9.06 11.01
N ALA A 75 10.03 -8.62 12.17
CA ALA A 75 10.00 -7.21 12.56
C ALA A 75 10.64 -6.28 11.51
N ALA A 76 11.67 -6.76 10.80
CA ALA A 76 12.30 -6.01 9.72
C ALA A 76 11.37 -5.84 8.50
N GLN A 77 10.58 -6.85 8.15
CA GLN A 77 9.59 -6.77 7.06
C GLN A 77 8.43 -5.84 7.45
N GLN A 78 7.96 -5.93 8.69
CA GLN A 78 6.91 -5.05 9.23
C GLN A 78 7.37 -3.59 9.23
N ALA A 79 8.57 -3.31 9.75
CA ALA A 79 9.14 -1.96 9.74
C ALA A 79 9.42 -1.42 8.33
N CYS A 80 9.78 -2.30 7.39
CA CYS A 80 9.95 -1.92 5.99
C CYS A 80 8.63 -1.49 5.36
N LEU A 81 7.57 -2.27 5.54
CA LEU A 81 6.25 -1.94 5.04
C LEU A 81 5.73 -0.64 5.66
N ASP A 82 5.81 -0.51 6.98
CA ASP A 82 5.40 0.70 7.70
C ASP A 82 6.17 1.95 7.25
N GLY A 83 7.50 1.83 7.05
CA GLY A 83 8.34 2.91 6.55
C GLY A 83 7.97 3.35 5.13
N VAL A 84 7.74 2.39 4.23
CA VAL A 84 7.34 2.69 2.85
C VAL A 84 5.97 3.35 2.81
N LEU A 85 5.00 2.81 3.55
CA LEU A 85 3.64 3.34 3.65
C LEU A 85 3.65 4.79 4.14
N LYS A 86 4.46 5.09 5.17
CA LYS A 86 4.65 6.45 5.68
C LYS A 86 5.36 7.37 4.69
N ALA A 87 6.39 6.88 3.99
CA ALA A 87 7.09 7.66 2.97
C ALA A 87 6.18 7.99 1.80
N ALA A 88 5.42 7.00 1.31
CA ALA A 88 4.43 7.18 0.27
C ALA A 88 3.37 8.20 0.69
N ALA A 89 2.86 8.11 1.93
CA ALA A 89 1.90 9.05 2.48
C ALA A 89 2.46 10.48 2.56
N ALA A 90 3.73 10.66 2.93
CA ALA A 90 4.36 11.98 3.02
C ALA A 90 4.53 12.68 1.66
N GLU A 91 4.55 11.92 0.57
CA GLU A 91 4.62 12.47 -0.80
C GLU A 91 3.25 12.83 -1.38
N GLN A 92 2.14 12.50 -0.69
CA GLN A 92 0.79 12.76 -1.19
C GLN A 92 0.22 14.11 -0.72
N SER A 93 -0.60 14.72 -1.58
CA SER A 93 -1.37 15.91 -1.22
C SER A 93 -2.58 15.54 -0.37
N ALA A 94 -2.83 16.31 0.70
CA ALA A 94 -4.01 16.17 1.56
C ALA A 94 -5.34 16.45 0.82
N ASP A 95 -5.28 17.13 -0.33
CA ASP A 95 -6.45 17.54 -1.12
C ASP A 95 -6.86 16.50 -2.18
N GLN A 96 -6.27 15.30 -2.17
CA GLN A 96 -6.58 14.22 -3.10
C GLN A 96 -7.29 13.05 -2.42
N LEU A 97 -8.39 12.61 -3.04
CA LEU A 97 -8.99 11.30 -2.79
C LEU A 97 -8.22 10.29 -3.62
N MET A 98 -7.96 9.13 -3.04
CA MET A 98 -7.32 8.04 -3.76
C MET A 98 -8.17 6.81 -3.67
N SER A 99 -8.51 6.28 -4.84
CA SER A 99 -8.94 4.89 -4.94
C SER A 99 -7.72 4.05 -5.25
N PHE A 100 -7.67 2.88 -4.65
CA PHE A 100 -6.67 1.86 -4.96
C PHE A 100 -7.28 0.84 -5.92
N ASP A 101 -6.41 0.16 -6.64
CA ASP A 101 -6.74 -1.17 -7.14
C ASP A 101 -6.87 -2.12 -5.94
N ASN A 102 -7.89 -2.98 -5.94
CA ASN A 102 -8.17 -3.92 -4.86
C ASN A 102 -7.03 -4.92 -4.64
N ASP A 103 -6.16 -5.09 -5.64
CA ASP A 103 -5.04 -6.03 -5.59
C ASP A 103 -3.77 -5.46 -4.93
N LEU A 104 -3.78 -4.23 -4.43
CA LEU A 104 -2.56 -3.60 -3.87
C LEU A 104 -1.91 -4.41 -2.72
N PRO A 105 -2.65 -4.88 -1.68
CA PRO A 105 -2.04 -5.68 -0.61
C PRO A 105 -1.35 -6.95 -1.12
N GLU A 106 -1.94 -7.59 -2.12
CA GLU A 106 -1.41 -8.80 -2.76
C GLU A 106 -0.12 -8.52 -3.53
N GLN A 107 -0.06 -7.41 -4.27
CA GLN A 107 1.13 -6.98 -5.01
C GLN A 107 2.29 -6.63 -4.07
N LEU A 108 2.02 -5.92 -2.97
CA LEU A 108 3.02 -5.60 -1.95
C LEU A 108 3.55 -6.87 -1.26
N ALA A 109 2.65 -7.79 -0.89
CA ALA A 109 3.03 -9.06 -0.28
C ALA A 109 3.86 -9.93 -1.24
N ALA A 110 3.50 -9.96 -2.53
CA ALA A 110 4.25 -10.70 -3.55
C ALA A 110 5.68 -10.15 -3.73
N LEU A 111 5.85 -8.83 -3.78
CA LEU A 111 7.17 -8.21 -3.92
C LEU A 111 8.08 -8.47 -2.70
N LEU A 112 7.51 -8.36 -1.50
CA LEU A 112 8.21 -8.68 -0.24
C LEU A 112 8.59 -10.17 -0.17
N CYS A 113 7.72 -11.06 -0.65
CA CYS A 113 7.98 -12.50 -0.69
C CYS A 113 9.07 -12.87 -1.70
N ALA A 114 9.02 -12.33 -2.92
CA ALA A 114 10.02 -12.58 -3.96
C ALA A 114 11.44 -12.18 -3.51
N ARG A 115 11.54 -11.09 -2.74
CA ARG A 115 12.82 -10.63 -2.19
C ARG A 115 13.38 -11.55 -1.10
N ASP A 116 12.52 -12.10 -0.25
CA ASP A 116 12.91 -13.07 0.78
C ASP A 116 13.46 -14.34 0.14
N ALA A 117 12.77 -14.86 -0.89
CA ALA A 117 13.23 -16.01 -1.67
C ALA A 117 14.60 -15.75 -2.34
N GLY A 118 14.80 -14.59 -2.96
CA GLY A 118 16.08 -14.22 -3.56
C GLY A 118 17.21 -14.07 -2.53
N ARG A 119 16.93 -13.59 -1.31
CA ARG A 119 17.91 -13.55 -0.22
C ARG A 119 18.30 -14.95 0.25
N GLN A 120 17.32 -15.83 0.44
CA GLN A 120 17.57 -17.21 0.89
C GLN A 120 18.43 -17.98 -0.12
N ALA A 121 18.17 -17.82 -1.43
CA ALA A 121 18.97 -18.44 -2.49
C ALA A 121 20.43 -17.96 -2.48
N LEU A 122 20.68 -16.65 -2.37
CA LEU A 122 22.03 -16.10 -2.29
C LEU A 122 22.80 -16.54 -1.04
N THR A 123 22.10 -16.70 0.09
CA THR A 123 22.73 -17.24 1.31
C THR A 123 22.96 -18.74 1.26
N ALA A 124 22.19 -19.49 0.47
CA ALA A 124 22.42 -20.92 0.29
C ALA A 124 23.62 -21.22 -0.63
N ASP A 125 23.80 -20.42 -1.69
CA ASP A 125 24.96 -20.53 -2.61
C ASP A 125 26.28 -20.09 -1.96
N ALA A 126 26.25 -19.13 -1.02
CA ALA A 126 27.47 -18.62 -0.37
C ALA A 126 28.10 -19.59 0.65
N ILE A 127 27.45 -20.72 0.94
CA ILE A 127 27.89 -21.72 1.93
C ILE A 127 28.14 -23.09 1.25
N GLY A 128 28.02 -23.17 -0.08
CA GLY A 128 28.36 -24.34 -0.90
C GLY A 128 29.75 -24.22 -1.53
#